data_AF-A0A970B0H3-F1
#
_entry.id   AF-A0A970B0H3-F1
#
_cell.length_a   1.000
_cell.length_b   1.000
_cell.length_c   1.000
_cell.angle_alpha   90.00
_cell.angle_beta   90.00
_cell.angle_gamma   90.00
#
_symmetry.space_group_name_H-M   'P 1'
#
loop_
_entity.id
_entity.type
_entity.pdbx_description
1 polymer ?
#
loop_
_entity_poly.entity_id
_entity_poly.type
_entity_poly.pdbx_seq_one_letter_code
_entity_poly.pdbx_strand_id
1 'polypeptide(L)'
;MMCHPRVFSEVMRDLDLVVSVAHQGGVDPEASASTVEMRSVLIRETNRLLKLTNVNLQNNYALIEGELGSYSVHLGSGVVHRQPGGALCIIPIHSQHRGRLFLPFADDDPKTAEVISKILLLAKDREIQDPTILQQIL
;
A
#
# COMPACT_ATOMS: atom_id res chain seq x y z
N MET A 1 11.76 -38.87 26.50
CA MET A 1 10.42 -38.45 26.05
C MET A 1 10.25 -37.01 26.56
N MET A 2 10.76 -35.95 25.89
CA MET A 2 10.42 -35.42 24.55
C MET A 2 8.90 -35.22 24.44
N CYS A 3 8.30 -34.05 24.20
CA CYS A 3 8.74 -32.80 23.56
C CYS A 3 7.91 -31.57 24.04
N HIS A 4 8.43 -30.38 23.71
CA HIS A 4 7.93 -29.03 24.01
C HIS A 4 6.56 -28.68 23.36
N PRO A 5 5.74 -27.79 23.96
CA PRO A 5 4.47 -27.32 23.40
C PRO A 5 4.62 -26.06 22.51
N ARG A 6 5.80 -25.80 21.95
CA ARG A 6 5.98 -24.77 20.91
C ARG A 6 6.24 -25.51 19.60
N VAL A 7 5.65 -25.05 18.51
CA VAL A 7 5.62 -25.66 17.17
C VAL A 7 4.47 -26.67 17.00
N PHE A 8 3.22 -26.19 16.86
CA PHE A 8 2.18 -26.81 16.01
C PHE A 8 0.89 -25.97 16.05
N SER A 9 0.87 -24.84 15.34
CA SER A 9 -0.34 -24.28 14.68
C SER A 9 0.00 -23.07 13.80
N GLU A 10 1.19 -23.03 13.18
CA GLU A 10 1.55 -22.03 12.17
C GLU A 10 1.04 -22.44 10.77
N VAL A 11 0.30 -23.55 10.65
CA VAL A 11 -0.17 -24.08 9.36
C VAL A 11 -1.60 -24.61 9.50
N MET A 12 -2.58 -23.74 9.72
CA MET A 12 -4.00 -24.03 9.51
C MET A 12 -4.75 -22.75 9.10
N ARG A 13 -4.76 -22.50 7.78
CA ARG A 13 -5.90 -21.99 6.98
C ARG A 13 -6.45 -20.62 7.38
N ASP A 14 -6.11 -19.54 6.69
CA ASP A 14 -6.52 -19.31 5.28
C ASP A 14 -7.99 -19.70 5.07
N LEU A 15 -8.86 -18.82 5.57
CA LEU A 15 -10.30 -18.80 5.31
C LEU A 15 -10.78 -17.37 5.51
N ASP A 16 -10.83 -16.67 4.38
CA ASP A 16 -11.63 -15.51 4.03
C ASP A 16 -11.65 -14.33 5.01
N LEU A 17 -10.66 -13.44 4.88
CA LEU A 17 -10.89 -12.03 5.24
C LEU A 17 -11.68 -11.33 4.12
N VAL A 18 -12.90 -11.80 3.87
CA VAL A 18 -13.97 -10.97 3.34
C VAL A 18 -14.28 -9.94 4.42
N VAL A 19 -13.59 -8.80 4.37
CA VAL A 19 -14.06 -7.63 5.11
C VAL A 19 -15.23 -7.08 4.31
N SER A 20 -16.42 -7.54 4.69
CA SER A 20 -17.65 -6.83 4.39
C SER A 20 -17.47 -5.37 4.79
N VAL A 21 -17.80 -4.52 3.83
CA VAL A 21 -17.89 -3.06 3.89
C VAL A 21 -18.24 -2.56 5.29
N ALA A 22 -17.25 -2.03 6.01
CA ALA A 22 -17.52 -1.07 7.08
C ALA A 22 -17.69 0.29 6.41
N HIS A 23 -18.95 0.62 6.12
CA HIS A 23 -19.36 1.99 5.86
C HIS A 23 -18.94 2.86 7.06
N GLN A 24 -18.31 4.02 6.81
CA GLN A 24 -17.74 4.98 7.76
C GLN A 24 -16.30 4.70 8.26
N GLY A 25 -15.33 4.97 7.41
CA GLY A 25 -14.06 5.56 7.85
C GLY A 25 -14.08 7.02 7.42
N GLY A 26 -14.11 7.96 8.38
CA GLY A 26 -14.00 9.39 8.08
C GLY A 26 -12.67 9.68 7.39
N VAL A 27 -12.74 9.88 6.08
CA VAL A 27 -11.64 10.33 5.23
C VAL A 27 -12.21 11.37 4.27
N ASP A 28 -11.45 12.44 4.01
CA ASP A 28 -11.93 13.62 3.30
C ASP A 28 -12.78 13.28 2.06
N PRO A 29 -14.06 13.73 2.00
CA PRO A 29 -14.92 13.54 0.84
C PRO A 29 -14.46 14.31 -0.40
N GLU A 30 -13.28 14.94 -0.36
CA GLU A 30 -12.70 15.72 -1.43
C GLU A 30 -12.29 14.86 -2.64
N ALA A 31 -12.02 13.57 -2.45
CA ALA A 31 -11.72 12.65 -3.56
C ALA A 31 -13.01 12.19 -4.25
N SER A 32 -13.32 12.79 -5.40
CA SER A 32 -14.44 12.34 -6.23
C SER A 32 -14.21 10.92 -6.78
N ALA A 33 -15.30 10.20 -7.07
CA ALA A 33 -15.23 8.86 -7.64
C ALA A 33 -14.42 8.82 -8.96
N SER A 34 -14.57 9.84 -9.80
CA SER A 34 -13.82 9.97 -11.05
C SER A 34 -12.31 10.13 -10.83
N THR A 35 -11.90 10.79 -9.74
CA THR A 35 -10.48 10.92 -9.38
C THR A 35 -9.89 9.57 -8.93
N VAL A 36 -10.65 8.77 -8.19
CA VAL A 36 -10.22 7.42 -7.77
C VAL A 36 -10.09 6.48 -8.97
N GLU A 37 -11.06 6.53 -9.90
CA GLU A 37 -11.00 5.75 -11.14
C GLU A 37 -9.77 6.11 -11.98
N MET A 38 -9.50 7.40 -12.17
CA MET A 38 -8.30 7.86 -12.88
C MET A 38 -7.01 7.37 -12.22
N ARG A 39 -6.91 7.47 -10.90
CA ARG A 39 -5.76 6.91 -10.14
C ARG A 39 -5.60 5.41 -10.36
N SER A 40 -6.70 4.66 -10.40
CA SER A 40 -6.64 3.23 -10.65
C SER A 40 -6.03 2.89 -12.02
N VAL A 41 -6.32 3.70 -13.05
CA VAL A 41 -5.74 3.56 -14.39
C VAL A 41 -4.25 3.87 -14.37
N LEU A 42 -3.85 4.96 -13.73
CA LEU A 42 -2.43 5.33 -13.61
C LEU A 42 -1.62 4.27 -12.88
N ILE A 43 -2.18 3.66 -11.83
CA ILE A 43 -1.52 2.58 -11.10
C ILE A 43 -1.39 1.32 -11.97
N ARG A 44 -2.43 0.95 -12.74
CA ARG A 44 -2.32 -0.18 -13.70
C ARG A 44 -1.20 0.03 -14.70
N GLU A 45 -1.11 1.21 -15.30
CA GLU A 45 -0.04 1.53 -16.25
C GLU A 45 1.34 1.55 -15.56
N THR A 46 1.43 2.13 -14.37
CA THR A 46 2.66 2.14 -13.57
C THR A 46 3.14 0.72 -13.28
N ASN A 47 2.25 -0.16 -12.82
CA ASN A 47 2.56 -1.56 -12.55
C ASN A 47 3.03 -2.28 -13.82
N ARG A 48 2.37 -2.04 -14.96
CA ARG A 48 2.75 -2.62 -16.26
C ARG A 48 4.13 -2.15 -16.71
N LEU A 49 4.41 -0.84 -16.63
CA LEU A 49 5.68 -0.24 -17.06
C LEU A 49 6.85 -0.69 -16.19
N LEU A 50 6.64 -0.80 -14.87
CA LEU A 50 7.65 -1.20 -13.91
C LEU A 50 7.69 -2.72 -13.67
N LYS A 51 6.82 -3.47 -14.34
CA LYS A 51 6.68 -4.94 -14.22
C LYS A 51 6.42 -5.40 -12.78
N LEU A 52 5.63 -4.62 -12.03
CA LEU A 52 5.20 -5.00 -10.68
C LEU A 52 4.09 -6.04 -10.80
N THR A 53 4.34 -7.23 -10.26
CA THR A 53 3.39 -8.35 -10.25
C THR A 53 2.70 -8.54 -8.90
N ASN A 54 3.15 -7.80 -7.89
CA ASN A 54 2.72 -7.92 -6.50
C ASN A 54 1.74 -6.83 -6.06
N VAL A 55 1.12 -6.12 -7.01
CA VAL A 55 0.13 -5.07 -6.75
C VAL A 55 -1.17 -5.42 -7.46
N ASN A 56 -2.22 -5.66 -6.70
CA ASN A 56 -3.58 -5.95 -7.17
C ASN A 56 -4.52 -4.79 -6.83
N LEU A 57 -5.38 -4.39 -7.76
CA LEU A 57 -6.38 -3.34 -7.51
C LEU A 57 -7.74 -3.99 -7.26
N GLN A 58 -8.32 -3.69 -6.08
CA GLN A 58 -9.64 -4.17 -5.70
C GLN A 58 -10.46 -3.01 -5.13
N ASN A 59 -11.60 -2.71 -5.77
CA ASN A 59 -12.43 -1.54 -5.43
C ASN A 59 -11.59 -0.25 -5.39
N ASN A 60 -11.59 0.45 -4.25
CA ASN A 60 -10.84 1.69 -4.02
C ASN A 60 -9.49 1.44 -3.33
N TYR A 61 -8.92 0.24 -3.45
CA TYR A 61 -7.67 -0.13 -2.79
C TYR A 61 -6.66 -0.73 -3.78
N ALA A 62 -5.39 -0.45 -3.52
CA ALA A 62 -4.26 -1.24 -4.01
C ALA A 62 -3.78 -2.18 -2.90
N LEU A 63 -3.89 -3.48 -3.15
CA LEU A 63 -3.39 -4.56 -2.31
C LEU A 63 -1.97 -4.92 -2.78
N ILE A 64 -1.02 -4.95 -1.86
CA ILE A 64 0.41 -5.09 -2.16
C ILE A 64 0.98 -6.24 -1.33
N GLU A 65 1.57 -7.22 -1.99
CA GLU A 65 2.31 -8.29 -1.35
C GLU A 65 3.81 -7.96 -1.39
N GLY A 66 4.32 -7.34 -0.33
CA GLY A 66 5.75 -7.05 -0.17
C GLY A 66 6.54 -8.24 0.36
N GLU A 67 7.85 -8.08 0.51
CA GLU A 67 8.72 -9.09 1.15
C GLU A 67 8.68 -9.01 2.68
N LEU A 68 8.41 -7.83 3.25
CA LEU A 68 8.36 -7.60 4.71
C LEU A 68 6.92 -7.63 5.27
N GLY A 69 5.91 -7.55 4.40
CA GLY A 69 4.51 -7.66 4.79
C GLY A 69 3.53 -7.45 3.64
N SER A 70 2.25 -7.64 3.96
CA SER A 70 1.13 -7.35 3.06
C SER A 70 0.51 -6.00 3.42
N TYR A 71 0.15 -5.21 2.42
CA TYR A 71 -0.33 -3.84 2.61
C TYR A 71 -1.58 -3.54 1.78
N SER A 72 -2.40 -2.63 2.28
CA SER A 72 -3.49 -2.03 1.50
C SER A 72 -3.33 -0.51 1.49
N VAL A 73 -3.41 0.11 0.30
CA VAL A 73 -3.39 1.56 0.11
C VAL A 73 -4.74 2.01 -0.41
N HIS A 74 -5.43 2.90 0.31
CA HIS A 74 -6.69 3.48 -0.16
C HIS A 74 -6.44 4.55 -1.24
N LEU A 75 -7.06 4.40 -2.41
CA LEU A 75 -6.83 5.24 -3.58
C LEU A 75 -7.41 6.66 -3.45
N GLY A 76 -8.42 6.85 -2.60
CA GLY A 76 -9.00 8.16 -2.31
C GLY A 76 -8.14 8.97 -1.33
N SER A 77 -7.78 8.35 -0.21
CA SER A 77 -7.17 9.04 0.95
C SER A 77 -5.68 8.79 1.11
N GLY A 78 -5.08 7.85 0.38
CA GLY A 78 -3.67 7.47 0.54
C GLY A 78 -3.32 6.84 1.88
N VAL A 79 -4.33 6.49 2.70
CA VAL A 79 -4.12 5.76 3.96
C VAL A 79 -3.59 4.37 3.66
N VAL A 80 -2.58 3.96 4.43
CA VAL A 80 -1.92 2.65 4.29
C VAL A 80 -2.23 1.83 5.54
N HIS A 81 -2.59 0.57 5.33
CA HIS A 81 -2.67 -0.44 6.40
C HIS A 81 -1.75 -1.60 6.09
N ARG A 82 -1.13 -2.17 7.12
CA ARG A 82 -0.40 -3.44 7.07
C ARG A 82 -1.30 -4.58 7.54
N GLN A 83 -1.16 -5.75 6.94
CA GLN A 83 -1.96 -6.94 7.22
C GLN A 83 -1.06 -8.14 7.58
N PRO A 84 -1.27 -8.81 8.75
CA PRO A 84 -2.04 -8.32 9.90
C PRO A 84 -1.35 -7.09 10.53
N GLY A 85 -2.12 -6.17 11.10
CA GLY A 85 -1.55 -4.97 11.71
C GLY A 85 -2.48 -3.75 11.69
N GLY A 86 -1.88 -2.57 11.88
CA GLY A 86 -2.55 -1.28 11.93
C GLY A 86 -2.23 -0.38 10.74
N ALA A 87 -2.61 0.89 10.86
CA ALA A 87 -2.26 1.91 9.88
C ALA A 87 -0.76 2.21 9.91
N LEU A 88 -0.15 2.38 8.72
CA LEU A 88 1.24 2.83 8.57
C LEU A 88 1.27 4.34 8.30
N CYS A 89 2.02 5.06 9.12
CA CYS A 89 2.28 6.48 8.90
C CYS A 89 3.49 6.64 7.99
N ILE A 90 3.23 6.85 6.70
CA ILE A 90 4.24 7.17 5.69
C ILE A 90 4.08 8.65 5.34
N ILE A 91 4.99 9.47 5.85
CA ILE A 91 4.98 10.91 5.63
C ILE A 91 5.57 11.17 4.24
N PRO A 92 4.84 11.88 3.35
CA PRO A 92 5.40 12.26 2.05
C PRO A 92 6.52 13.26 2.27
N ILE A 93 7.76 12.79 2.11
CA ILE A 93 8.90 13.68 2.02
C ILE A 93 8.93 14.17 0.57
N HIS A 94 8.42 15.38 0.33
CA HIS A 94 8.59 16.08 -0.95
C HIS A 94 10.07 16.47 -1.08
N SER A 95 10.95 15.49 -1.25
CA SER A 95 12.39 15.74 -1.21
C SER A 95 12.79 16.43 -2.51
N GLN A 96 13.20 17.70 -2.36
CA GLN A 96 13.85 18.50 -3.39
C GLN A 96 15.13 17.84 -3.97
N HIS A 97 15.61 16.71 -3.44
CA HIS A 97 16.86 16.08 -3.87
C HIS A 97 16.89 14.56 -3.68
N ARG A 98 16.09 13.81 -4.45
CA ARG A 98 16.49 12.47 -4.91
C ARG A 98 15.82 12.23 -6.25
N GLY A 99 16.63 11.85 -7.24
CA GLY A 99 16.33 11.86 -8.67
C GLY A 99 14.86 11.74 -8.98
N ARG A 100 14.30 12.81 -9.57
CA ARG A 100 12.88 12.94 -9.92
C ARG A 100 12.38 11.59 -10.44
N LEU A 101 11.59 10.88 -9.65
CA LEU A 101 10.56 10.01 -10.19
C LEU A 101 9.65 10.96 -10.94
N PHE A 102 10.01 11.25 -12.19
CA PHE A 102 9.21 12.04 -13.09
C PHE A 102 8.02 11.15 -13.40
N LEU A 103 6.97 11.30 -12.59
CA LEU A 103 5.65 10.83 -12.93
C LEU A 103 5.13 11.88 -13.92
N PRO A 104 5.11 11.62 -15.24
CA PRO A 104 4.66 12.60 -16.24
C PRO A 104 3.18 13.00 -16.10
N PHE A 105 2.48 12.43 -15.10
CA PHE A 105 1.06 12.65 -14.79
C PHE A 105 0.85 13.29 -13.39
N ALA A 106 1.92 13.61 -12.66
CA ALA A 106 1.86 14.04 -11.24
C ALA A 106 1.75 15.56 -11.04
N ASP A 107 1.90 16.37 -12.08
CA ASP A 107 1.94 17.83 -11.92
C ASP A 107 0.58 18.46 -11.56
N ASP A 108 -0.55 17.77 -11.76
CA ASP A 108 -1.90 18.31 -11.50
C ASP A 108 -2.61 17.74 -10.24
N ASP A 109 -2.18 16.60 -9.67
CA ASP A 109 -2.82 16.01 -8.48
C ASP A 109 -1.77 15.49 -7.46
N PRO A 110 -1.45 16.26 -6.39
CA PRO A 110 -0.48 15.85 -5.39
C PRO A 110 -0.89 14.54 -4.68
N LYS A 111 -2.20 14.25 -4.61
CA LYS A 111 -2.69 13.01 -4.01
C LYS A 111 -2.36 11.80 -4.87
N THR A 112 -2.45 11.92 -6.19
CA THR A 112 -2.01 10.87 -7.12
C THR A 112 -0.54 10.56 -6.93
N ALA A 113 0.31 11.60 -6.86
CA ALA A 113 1.74 11.42 -6.63
C ALA A 113 2.03 10.71 -5.31
N GLU A 114 1.34 11.11 -4.23
CA GLU A 114 1.46 10.48 -2.91
C GLU A 114 1.06 9.00 -2.94
N VAL A 115 -0.11 8.68 -3.50
CA VAL A 115 -0.63 7.29 -3.57
C VAL A 115 0.31 6.40 -4.38
N ILE A 116 0.72 6.85 -5.57
CA ILE A 116 1.65 6.09 -6.43
C ILE A 116 2.98 5.88 -5.71
N SER A 117 3.53 6.93 -5.08
CA SER A 117 4.81 6.83 -4.35
C SER A 117 4.74 5.82 -3.21
N LYS A 118 3.65 5.81 -2.44
CA LYS A 118 3.42 4.81 -1.38
C LYS A 118 3.34 3.39 -1.94
N ILE A 119 2.61 3.19 -3.03
CA ILE A 119 2.50 1.88 -3.68
C ILE A 119 3.88 1.39 -4.14
N LEU A 120 4.66 2.25 -4.81
CA LEU A 120 6.00 1.88 -5.28
C LEU A 120 6.97 1.55 -4.14
N LEU A 121 6.92 2.34 -3.05
CA LEU A 121 7.73 2.12 -1.86
C LEU A 121 7.44 0.75 -1.24
N LEU A 122 6.16 0.41 -1.06
CA LEU A 122 5.72 -0.82 -0.41
C LEU A 122 5.85 -2.05 -1.31
N ALA A 123 5.67 -1.90 -2.63
CA ALA A 123 5.90 -2.97 -3.59
C ALA A 123 7.37 -3.43 -3.62
N LYS A 124 8.29 -2.58 -3.13
CA LYS A 124 9.72 -2.83 -2.99
C LYS A 124 10.18 -2.64 -1.55
N ASP A 125 9.38 -3.09 -0.59
CA ASP A 125 9.60 -2.81 0.83
C ASP A 125 10.97 -3.26 1.36
N ARG A 126 11.58 -4.29 0.76
CA ARG A 126 12.96 -4.70 1.04
C ARG A 126 14.01 -3.63 0.76
N GLU A 127 13.74 -2.70 -0.16
CA GLU A 127 14.62 -1.58 -0.50
C GLU A 127 14.45 -0.38 0.47
N ILE A 128 13.48 -0.43 1.40
CA ILE A 128 13.23 0.65 2.35
C ILE A 128 14.40 0.76 3.33
N GLN A 129 14.95 1.98 3.43
CA GLN A 129 16.03 2.31 4.37
C GLN A 129 15.59 3.26 5.48
N ASP A 130 14.38 3.82 5.38
CA ASP A 130 13.88 4.75 6.38
C ASP A 130 13.57 3.99 7.69
N PRO A 131 14.31 4.27 8.78
CA PRO A 131 14.12 3.54 10.02
C PRO A 131 12.74 3.78 10.64
N THR A 132 12.10 4.92 10.39
CA THR A 132 10.77 5.22 10.93
C THR A 132 9.68 4.37 10.26
N ILE A 133 9.87 4.02 8.98
CA ILE A 133 8.97 3.12 8.26
C ILE A 133 9.26 1.68 8.66
N LEU A 134 10.54 1.29 8.71
CA LEU A 134 10.94 -0.06 9.11
C LEU A 134 10.48 -0.43 10.53
N GLN A 135 10.54 0.50 11.49
CA GLN A 135 10.03 0.29 12.85
C GLN A 135 8.51 0.02 12.92
N GLN A 136 7.74 0.41 11.90
CA GLN A 136 6.31 0.14 11.83
C GLN A 136 6.01 -1.20 11.10
N ILE A 137 6.97 -1.70 10.32
CA ILE A 137 6.86 -2.93 9.52
C ILE A 137 7.55 -4.13 10.19
N LEU A 138 8.60 -3.94 10.96
CA LEU A 138 9.33 -5.01 11.64
C LEU A 138 8.99 -5.02 13.13
#